data_AF-A0A8T6I3H1-F1
#
_entry.id   AF-A0A8T6I3H1-F1
#
_cell.length_a   1.000
_cell.length_b   1.000
_cell.length_c   1.000
_cell.angle_alpha   90.00
_cell.angle_beta   90.00
_cell.angle_gamma   90.00
#
_symmetry.space_group_name_H-M   'P 1'
#
loop_
_entity.id
_entity.type
_entity.pdbx_description
1 polymer ?
#
loop_
_entity_poly.entity_id
_entity_poly.type
_entity_poly.pdbx_seq_one_letter_code
_entity_poly.pdbx_strand_id
1 'polypeptide(L)'
;AWGLHDMHGNVWEWTLDCPASWRPAFRSPAATPRTGQCSQRVRRGGSYAHSARRMRAASRDITNPELRSANTGFRVLLELP
;
A
#
# COMPACT_ATOMS: atom_id res chain seq x y z
N ALA A 1 -2.14 9.26 18.29
CA ALA A 1 -1.90 8.00 17.58
C ALA A 1 -3.24 7.29 17.34
N TRP A 2 -3.35 6.38 16.36
CA TRP A 2 -4.63 5.83 15.88
C TRP A 2 -4.92 4.37 16.29
N GLY A 3 -4.10 3.74 17.15
CA GLY A 3 -4.32 2.36 17.58
C GLY A 3 -4.10 1.29 16.50
N LEU A 4 -3.38 1.63 15.42
CA LEU A 4 -3.06 0.70 14.33
C LEU A 4 -1.74 -0.04 14.58
N HIS A 5 -1.79 -1.36 14.51
CA HIS A 5 -0.64 -2.25 14.68
C HIS A 5 -0.12 -2.74 13.32
N ASP A 6 1.18 -3.06 13.29
CA ASP A 6 1.90 -3.61 12.12
C ASP A 6 1.93 -2.75 10.86
N MET A 7 1.69 -1.44 10.97
CA MET A 7 1.75 -0.50 9.83
C MET A 7 3.17 -0.31 9.24
N HIS A 8 4.19 -0.83 9.90
CA HIS A 8 5.62 -0.66 9.58
C HIS A 8 6.38 -2.00 9.62
N GLY A 9 5.78 -3.10 9.13
CA GLY A 9 6.42 -4.40 9.14
C GLY A 9 5.44 -5.55 8.97
N ASN A 10 5.81 -6.74 9.43
CA ASN A 10 5.06 -7.98 9.28
C ASN A 10 4.86 -8.36 7.80
N VAL A 11 3.82 -7.86 7.13
CA VAL A 11 3.56 -8.13 5.71
C VAL A 11 3.24 -6.85 4.95
N TRP A 12 3.57 -6.86 3.66
CA TRP A 12 3.11 -5.81 2.75
C TRP A 12 1.59 -5.88 2.63
N GLU A 13 0.91 -4.75 2.74
CA GLU A 13 -0.55 -4.71 2.63
C GLU A 13 -0.97 -4.17 1.26
N TRP A 14 -1.81 -4.93 0.56
CA TRP A 14 -2.43 -4.49 -0.68
C TRP A 14 -3.29 -3.23 -0.50
N THR A 15 -3.29 -2.37 -1.52
CA THR A 15 -4.17 -1.19 -1.63
C THR A 15 -4.89 -1.20 -2.97
N LEU A 16 -6.03 -0.51 -3.06
CA LEU A 16 -6.79 -0.39 -4.31
C LEU A 16 -6.10 0.51 -5.34
N ASP A 17 -5.12 1.32 -4.91
CA ASP A 17 -4.37 2.23 -5.77
C ASP A 17 -3.67 1.50 -6.92
N CYS A 18 -3.96 1.94 -8.14
CA CYS A 18 -3.08 1.73 -9.26
C CYS A 18 -1.80 2.58 -9.10
N PRO A 19 -0.66 2.11 -9.59
CA PRO A 19 0.53 2.94 -9.69
C PRO A 19 0.28 4.06 -10.71
N ALA A 20 0.11 5.28 -10.22
CA ALA A 20 0.30 6.45 -11.04
C ALA A 20 1.81 6.70 -11.17
N SER A 21 2.27 7.18 -12.34
CA SER A 21 3.50 7.97 -12.37
C SER A 21 3.28 9.10 -11.36
N TRP A 22 4.05 9.11 -10.28
CA TRP A 22 3.85 10.02 -9.16
C TRP A 22 3.94 11.46 -9.67
N ARG A 23 2.80 12.05 -10.04
CA ARG A 23 2.69 13.43 -10.49
C ARG A 23 2.39 14.30 -9.27
N PRO A 24 2.84 15.57 -9.27
CA PRO A 24 2.65 16.51 -8.16
C PRO A 24 1.20 16.67 -7.64
N ALA A 25 0.19 16.28 -8.44
CA ALA A 25 -1.23 16.29 -8.06
C ALA A 25 -1.59 15.32 -6.92
N PHE A 26 -0.77 14.31 -6.62
CA PHE A 26 -0.97 13.39 -5.49
C PHE A 26 -0.51 13.96 -4.13
N ARG A 27 -0.27 15.27 -4.03
CA ARG A 27 0.05 15.95 -2.76
C ARG A 27 -1.20 16.27 -1.92
N SER A 28 -2.40 16.12 -2.47
CA SER A 28 -3.62 16.32 -1.70
C SER A 28 -4.04 15.03 -0.97
N PRO A 29 -4.33 15.09 0.34
CA PRO A 29 -4.98 14.00 1.06
C PRO A 29 -6.33 13.59 0.45
N ALA A 30 -6.94 14.48 -0.34
CA ALA A 30 -8.20 14.27 -1.04
C ALA A 30 -8.03 13.80 -2.51
N ALA A 31 -6.81 13.48 -2.94
CA ALA A 31 -6.62 12.89 -4.27
C ALA A 31 -7.36 11.55 -4.33
N THR A 32 -8.34 11.46 -5.22
CA THR A 32 -9.07 10.22 -5.44
C THR A 32 -8.09 9.11 -5.82
N PRO A 33 -8.07 7.97 -5.10
CA PRO A 33 -7.23 6.85 -5.49
C PRO A 33 -7.58 6.46 -6.93
N ARG A 34 -6.56 6.28 -7.78
CA ARG A 34 -6.81 5.76 -9.11
C ARG A 34 -7.11 4.28 -8.98
N THR A 35 -8.38 3.93 -8.92
CA THR A 35 -8.89 2.56 -8.88
C THR A 35 -9.25 2.10 -10.31
N GLY A 36 -9.68 0.84 -10.48
CA GLY A 36 -9.96 0.26 -11.81
C GLY A 36 -8.98 -0.85 -12.19
N GLN A 37 -9.02 -1.33 -13.44
CA GLN A 37 -8.17 -2.42 -13.93
C GLN A 37 -6.77 -1.91 -14.27
N CYS A 38 -5.77 -2.33 -13.50
CA CYS A 38 -4.38 -1.97 -13.69
C CYS A 38 -3.51 -3.24 -13.63
N SER A 39 -2.51 -3.32 -14.51
CA SER A 39 -1.57 -4.46 -14.57
C SER A 39 -0.66 -4.56 -13.34
N GLN A 40 -0.61 -3.52 -12.52
CA GLN A 40 0.14 -3.44 -11.29
C GLN A 40 -0.69 -2.74 -10.21
N ARG A 41 -0.38 -3.04 -8.95
CA ARG A 41 -1.02 -2.48 -7.76
C ARG A 41 0.02 -2.06 -6.74
N VAL A 42 -0.36 -1.13 -5.87
CA VAL A 42 0.50 -0.64 -4.80
C VAL A 42 0.32 -1.48 -3.53
N ARG A 43 1.44 -1.80 -2.87
CA ARG A 43 1.49 -2.31 -1.49
C ARG A 43 2.20 -1.31 -0.56
N ARG A 44 1.82 -1.31 0.72
CA ARG A 44 2.33 -0.37 1.74
C ARG A 44 2.79 -1.10 3.02
N GLY A 45 3.57 -0.42 3.85
CA GLY A 45 3.95 -0.87 5.20
C GLY A 45 5.31 -1.58 5.32
N GLY A 46 5.78 -2.28 4.28
CA GLY A 46 6.97 -3.14 4.40
C GLY A 46 6.60 -4.56 4.82
N SER A 47 7.60 -5.42 5.02
CA SER A 47 7.37 -6.78 5.53
C SER A 47 8.59 -7.31 6.27
N TYR A 48 8.46 -8.45 6.94
CA TYR A 48 9.55 -9.14 7.67
C TYR A 48 10.79 -9.41 6.80
N ALA A 49 10.63 -9.46 5.48
CA ALA A 49 11.70 -9.74 4.52
C ALA A 49 12.46 -8.49 4.03
N HIS A 50 12.17 -7.30 4.58
CA HIS A 50 12.73 -6.03 4.10
C HIS A 50 13.42 -5.23 5.20
N SER A 51 14.30 -4.31 4.82
CA SER A 51 14.98 -3.42 5.75
C SER A 51 14.06 -2.31 6.30
N ALA A 52 14.43 -1.75 7.45
CA ALA A 52 13.71 -0.64 8.08
C ALA A 52 13.48 0.56 7.14
N ARG A 53 14.37 0.81 6.16
CA ARG A 53 14.20 1.86 5.14
C ARG A 53 12.93 1.69 4.29
N ARG A 54 12.50 0.44 4.06
CA ARG A 54 11.26 0.11 3.33
C ARG A 54 10.03 0.04 4.23
N MET A 55 10.21 0.07 5.55
CA MET A 55 9.13 0.10 6.56
C MET A 55 8.74 1.54 6.93
N ARG A 56 8.96 2.54 6.07
CA ARG A 56 8.51 3.91 6.34
C ARG A 56 7.04 4.07 5.97
N ALA A 57 6.34 4.97 6.66
CA ALA A 57 4.94 5.30 6.35
C ALA A 57 4.74 5.75 4.89
N ALA A 58 5.75 6.34 4.24
CA ALA A 58 5.69 6.78 2.85
C ALA A 58 6.18 5.74 1.81
N SER A 59 6.61 4.54 2.24
CA SER A 59 7.17 3.51 1.35
C SER A 59 6.10 2.86 0.48
N ARG A 60 6.24 2.92 -0.84
CA ARG A 60 5.31 2.32 -1.81
C ARG A 60 6.06 1.24 -2.60
N ASP A 61 5.49 0.05 -2.65
CA ASP A 61 5.96 -1.03 -3.50
C ASP A 61 4.93 -1.28 -4.62
N ILE A 62 5.38 -1.49 -5.84
CA ILE A 62 4.52 -1.68 -7.02
C ILE A 62 4.80 -3.06 -7.57
N THR A 63 3.77 -3.90 -7.65
CA THR A 63 3.93 -5.25 -8.14
C THR A 63 2.70 -5.73 -8.91
N ASN A 64 2.86 -6.83 -9.63
CA ASN A 64 1.78 -7.49 -10.34
C ASN A 64 0.82 -8.17 -9.32
N PRO A 65 -0.48 -7.86 -9.31
CA PRO A 65 -1.43 -8.44 -8.36
C PRO A 65 -1.59 -9.97 -8.48
N GLU A 66 -1.22 -10.56 -9.62
CA GLU A 66 -1.25 -12.02 -9.83
C GLU A 66 -0.08 -12.75 -9.13
N LEU A 67 0.96 -12.01 -8.72
CA LEU A 67 2.08 -12.60 -8.00
C LEU A 67 1.75 -12.79 -6.52
N ARG A 68 1.77 -14.03 -6.08
CA ARG A 68 1.60 -14.41 -4.68
C ARG A 68 2.96 -14.47 -3.98
N SER A 69 3.00 -13.97 -2.75
CA SER A 69 4.20 -13.99 -1.91
C SER A 69 3.81 -14.17 -0.45
N ALA A 70 4.59 -14.94 0.29
CA ALA A 70 4.39 -15.18 1.72
C ALA A 70 4.51 -13.90 2.58
N ASN A 71 5.11 -12.85 2.03
CA ASN A 71 5.31 -11.57 2.71
C ASN A 71 4.25 -10.51 2.37
N THR A 72 3.11 -10.93 1.80
CA THR A 72 2.03 -10.06 1.34
C THR A 72 0.70 -10.48 1.91
N GLY A 73 0.00 -9.53 2.53
CA GLY A 73 -1.36 -9.67 3.02
C GLY A 73 -2.22 -8.47 2.62
N PHE A 74 -3.25 -8.20 3.41
CA PHE A 74 -4.15 -7.08 3.22
C PHE A 74 -4.80 -6.71 4.55
N ARG A 75 -5.36 -5.51 4.58
CA ARG A 75 -6.24 -5.03 5.64
C ARG A 75 -7.54 -4.58 5.00
N VAL A 76 -8.66 -4.87 5.67
CA VAL A 76 -9.97 -4.44 5.21
C VAL A 76 -10.29 -3.06 5.76
N LEU A 77 -11.01 -2.26 4.98
CA LEU A 77 -11.58 -0.99 5.39
C LEU A 77 -13.10 -1.11 5.35
N LEU A 78 -13.75 -0.56 6.36
CA LEU A 78 -15.20 -0.43 6.46
C LEU A 78 -15.55 1.05 6.46
N GLU A 79 -16.44 1.46 5.56
CA GLU A 79 -17.00 2.81 5.59
C GLU A 79 -18.03 2.91 6.72
N LEU A 80 -17.95 3.99 7.50
CA LEU A 80 -18.95 4.30 8.50
C LEU A 80 -20.17 4.96 7.82
N PRO A 81 -21.40 4.75 8.33
CA PRO A 81 -22.60 5.39 7.81
C PRO A 81 -22.58 6.92 7.85
#